data_AF-A0A1Y5HX80-F1
#
_entry.id   AF-A0A1Y5HX80-F1
#
_cell.length_a   1.000
_cell.length_b   1.000
_cell.length_c   1.000
_cell.angle_alpha   90.00
_cell.angle_beta   90.00
_cell.angle_gamma   90.00
#
_symmetry.space_group_name_H-M   'P 1'
#
loop_
_entity.id
_entity.type
_entity.pdbx_description
1 polymer ?
#
loop_
_entity_poly.entity_id
_entity_poly.type
_entity_poly.pdbx_seq_one_letter_code
_entity_poly.pdbx_strand_id
1 'polypeptide(L)'
;MQPAEPPLDGSTKRSRACRRCGLVNTFEQFLEKGCENCPDVIANDRSIISEKTTQLYSGLVSIQDGSNSWVATWLRKDRLKPGCYALSMNND
;
A
#
# COMPACT_ATOMS: atom_id res chain seq x y z
N MET A 1 9.03 13.79 -6.03
CA MET A 1 8.25 13.18 -4.94
C MET A 1 8.98 11.93 -4.50
N GLN A 2 9.31 11.76 -3.23
CA GLN A 2 9.99 10.55 -2.75
C GLN A 2 9.00 9.37 -2.75
N PRO A 3 9.40 8.16 -3.20
CA PRO A 3 8.53 6.98 -3.15
C PRO A 3 8.18 6.60 -1.71
N ALA A 4 7.03 5.95 -1.54
CA ALA A 4 6.70 5.20 -0.34
C ALA A 4 7.76 4.11 -0.13
N GLU A 5 8.20 3.95 1.10
CA GLU A 5 9.22 2.97 1.45
C GLU A 5 8.67 1.55 1.29
N PRO A 6 9.37 0.64 0.59
CA PRO A 6 8.88 -0.71 0.39
C PRO A 6 8.83 -1.50 1.71
N PRO A 7 8.02 -2.57 1.82
CA PRO A 7 8.06 -3.45 2.98
C PRO A 7 9.40 -4.20 3.02
N LEU A 8 10.31 -3.78 3.92
CA LEU A 8 11.72 -4.21 3.93
C LEU A 8 11.96 -5.61 4.50
N ASP A 9 10.94 -6.35 4.93
CA ASP A 9 11.08 -7.76 5.21
C ASP A 9 10.79 -8.56 3.93
N GLY A 10 11.76 -9.34 3.43
CA GLY A 10 11.55 -10.20 2.26
C GLY A 10 10.45 -11.27 2.44
N SER A 11 9.77 -11.26 3.59
CA SER A 11 8.61 -12.07 3.93
C SER A 11 7.33 -11.25 3.79
N THR A 12 6.62 -11.42 2.68
CA THR A 12 5.27 -10.87 2.45
C THR A 12 4.24 -11.21 3.54
N LYS A 13 4.54 -12.16 4.44
CA LYS A 13 3.66 -12.55 5.56
C LYS A 13 3.40 -11.43 6.56
N ARG A 14 4.28 -10.42 6.65
CA ARG A 14 4.10 -9.31 7.61
C ARG A 14 3.60 -8.02 6.96
N SER A 15 3.60 -7.95 5.65
CA SER A 15 3.10 -6.78 4.94
C SER A 15 1.57 -6.80 4.86
N ARG A 16 1.02 -5.60 4.71
CA ARG A 16 -0.40 -5.33 4.68
C ARG A 16 -0.70 -4.43 3.50
N ALA A 17 -1.85 -4.59 2.89
CA ALA A 17 -2.37 -3.69 1.87
C ALA A 17 -3.41 -2.75 2.48
N CYS A 18 -3.34 -1.46 2.16
CA CYS A 18 -4.42 -0.52 2.45
C CYS A 18 -5.69 -0.95 1.71
N ARG A 19 -6.81 -1.13 2.42
CA ARG A 19 -8.08 -1.60 1.84
C ARG A 19 -8.65 -0.65 0.78
N ARG A 20 -8.28 0.63 0.80
CA ARG A 20 -8.76 1.66 -0.12
C ARG A 20 -7.91 1.80 -1.39
N CYS A 21 -6.61 2.03 -1.23
CA CYS A 21 -5.72 2.30 -2.37
C CYS A 21 -4.81 1.12 -2.75
N GLY A 22 -4.75 0.07 -1.93
CA GLY A 22 -3.90 -1.09 -2.17
C GLY A 22 -2.40 -0.88 -1.94
N LEU A 23 -1.96 0.27 -1.38
CA LEU A 23 -0.56 0.48 -1.00
C LEU A 23 -0.13 -0.62 -0.04
N VAL A 24 1.03 -1.24 -0.28
CA VAL A 24 1.56 -2.35 0.53
C VAL A 24 2.80 -1.90 1.29
N ASN A 25 2.68 -1.90 2.62
CA ASN A 25 3.75 -1.61 3.57
C ASN A 25 3.68 -2.60 4.75
N THR A 26 4.66 -2.59 5.64
CA THR A 26 4.56 -3.28 6.94
C THR A 26 3.56 -2.58 7.87
N PHE A 27 3.08 -3.28 8.89
CA PHE A 27 2.22 -2.66 9.92
C PHE A 27 2.93 -1.49 10.60
N GLU A 28 4.22 -1.66 10.88
CA GLU A 28 5.07 -0.65 11.51
C GLU A 28 5.22 0.61 10.65
N GLN A 29 5.43 0.46 9.34
CA GLN A 29 5.48 1.59 8.41
C GLN A 29 4.14 2.34 8.33
N PHE A 30 3.01 1.62 8.33
CA PHE A 30 1.70 2.26 8.43
C PHE A 30 1.50 2.97 9.76
N LEU A 31 1.99 2.39 10.87
CA LEU A 31 1.90 3.02 12.17
C LEU A 31 2.74 4.31 12.25
N GLU A 32 3.90 4.34 11.60
CA GLU A 32 4.78 5.50 11.58
C GLU A 32 4.26 6.63 10.66
N LYS A 33 3.78 6.28 9.46
CA LYS A 33 3.52 7.25 8.37
C LYS A 33 2.06 7.37 7.97
N GLY A 34 1.20 6.46 8.41
CA GLY A 34 -0.15 6.29 7.87
C GLY A 34 -0.12 5.75 6.44
N CYS A 35 -1.26 5.83 5.74
CA CYS A 35 -1.28 5.60 4.29
C CYS A 35 -1.00 6.90 3.55
N GLU A 36 0.09 6.92 2.79
CA GLU A 36 0.54 8.12 2.07
C GLU A 36 -0.35 8.51 0.88
N ASN A 37 -1.41 7.74 0.61
CA ASN A 37 -2.43 8.03 -0.39
C ASN A 37 -3.83 8.28 0.21
N CYS A 38 -4.07 7.90 1.47
CA CYS A 38 -5.41 7.86 2.06
C CYS A 38 -5.41 8.59 3.41
N PRO A 39 -5.93 9.82 3.47
CA PRO A 39 -5.90 10.66 4.69
C PRO A 39 -6.63 10.04 5.89
N ASP A 40 -7.55 9.12 5.64
CA ASP A 40 -8.34 8.40 6.66
C ASP A 40 -7.57 7.26 7.34
N VAL A 41 -6.39 6.91 6.85
CA VAL A 41 -5.51 5.91 7.46
C VAL A 41 -4.34 6.65 8.12
N ILE A 42 -4.58 7.12 9.34
CA ILE A 42 -3.66 8.00 10.07
C ILE A 42 -2.58 7.22 10.84
N ALA A 43 -1.40 7.83 10.97
CA ALA A 43 -0.30 7.32 11.78
C ALA A 43 -0.66 7.29 13.29
N ASN A 44 0.12 6.53 14.07
CA ASN A 44 0.04 6.38 15.52
C ASN A 44 -1.29 5.84 16.08
N ASP A 45 -2.24 5.46 15.23
CA ASP A 45 -3.48 4.78 15.64
C ASP A 45 -3.49 3.32 15.18
N ARG A 46 -3.09 2.42 16.08
CA ARG A 46 -3.04 0.97 15.81
C ARG A 46 -4.40 0.40 15.42
N SER A 47 -5.50 0.95 15.96
CA SER A 47 -6.85 0.45 15.70
C SER A 47 -7.27 0.77 14.26
N ILE A 48 -7.05 2.01 13.81
CA ILE A 48 -7.32 2.46 12.45
C ILE A 48 -6.45 1.70 11.46
N ILE A 49 -5.15 1.54 11.73
CA ILE A 49 -4.27 0.77 10.84
C ILE A 49 -4.75 -0.67 10.73
N SER A 50 -5.12 -1.32 11.84
CA SER A 50 -5.61 -2.70 11.83
C SER A 50 -6.91 -2.86 11.06
N GLU A 51 -7.85 -1.91 11.18
CA GLU A 51 -9.14 -1.93 10.48
C GLU A 51 -8.99 -1.65 8.98
N LYS A 52 -8.22 -0.62 8.63
CA LYS A 52 -8.14 -0.10 7.25
C LYS A 52 -7.09 -0.80 6.38
N THR A 53 -6.34 -1.75 6.93
CA THR A 53 -5.36 -2.54 6.17
C THR A 53 -5.58 -4.04 6.38
N THR A 54 -5.14 -4.87 5.44
CA THR A 54 -5.29 -6.33 5.51
C THR A 54 -4.04 -7.06 5.04
N GLN A 55 -3.79 -8.24 5.61
CA GLN A 55 -2.77 -9.18 5.11
C GLN A 55 -3.30 -10.03 3.94
N LEU A 56 -4.62 -10.00 3.71
CA LEU A 56 -5.30 -10.79 2.68
C LEU A 56 -5.31 -10.03 1.35
N TYR A 57 -4.16 -10.03 0.69
CA TYR A 57 -4.02 -9.54 -0.67
C TYR A 57 -3.19 -10.52 -1.48
N SER A 58 -3.19 -10.38 -2.80
CA SER A 58 -2.44 -11.27 -3.68
C SER A 58 -1.75 -10.49 -4.79
N GLY A 59 -0.52 -10.91 -5.08
CA GLY A 59 0.36 -10.27 -6.03
C GLY A 59 0.88 -8.91 -5.54
N LEU A 60 2.07 -8.55 -6.01
CA LEU A 60 2.73 -7.29 -5.70
C LEU A 60 3.18 -6.63 -7.00
N VAL A 61 2.97 -5.32 -7.12
CA VAL A 61 3.50 -4.50 -8.21
C VAL A 61 4.21 -3.29 -7.64
N SER A 62 5.42 -3.02 -8.10
CA SER A 62 6.14 -1.79 -7.76
C SER A 62 5.92 -0.76 -8.87
N ILE A 63 5.35 0.39 -8.52
CA ILE A 63 5.11 1.49 -9.45
C ILE A 63 6.08 2.62 -9.12
N GLN A 64 7.00 2.90 -10.05
CA GLN A 64 8.01 3.95 -9.91
C GLN A 64 7.56 5.26 -10.58
N ASP A 65 7.00 5.16 -11.79
CA ASP A 65 6.40 6.27 -12.51
C ASP A 65 4.96 5.90 -12.90
N GLY A 66 3.99 6.40 -12.12
CA GLY A 66 2.57 6.14 -12.37
C GLY A 66 2.08 6.78 -13.66
N SER A 67 2.59 7.96 -14.00
CA SER A 67 2.11 8.78 -15.13
C SER A 67 2.50 8.22 -16.50
N ASN A 68 3.63 7.50 -16.57
CA ASN A 68 4.14 6.92 -17.80
C ASN A 68 4.05 5.37 -17.82
N SER A 69 3.29 4.78 -16.90
CA SER A 69 3.13 3.32 -16.82
C SER A 69 1.73 2.89 -17.26
N TRP A 70 1.68 2.10 -18.34
CA TRP A 70 0.45 1.44 -18.76
C TRP A 70 -0.11 0.53 -17.66
N VAL A 71 0.77 -0.20 -16.94
CA VAL A 71 0.38 -1.06 -15.82
C VAL A 71 -0.26 -0.24 -14.70
N ALA A 72 0.31 0.92 -14.36
CA ALA A 72 -0.25 1.80 -13.33
C ALA A 72 -1.62 2.35 -13.75
N THR A 73 -1.78 2.73 -15.02
CA THR A 73 -3.07 3.19 -15.57
C THR A 73 -4.13 2.10 -15.52
N TRP A 74 -3.78 0.89 -15.97
CA TRP A 74 -4.68 -0.28 -15.95
C TRP A 74 -5.15 -0.60 -14.53
N LEU A 75 -4.24 -0.50 -13.54
CA LEU A 75 -4.54 -0.74 -12.13
C LEU A 75 -5.13 0.48 -11.40
N ARG A 76 -5.37 1.61 -12.09
CA ARG A 76 -5.85 2.88 -11.50
C ARG A 76 -4.96 3.40 -10.37
N LYS A 77 -3.64 3.23 -10.52
CA LYS A 77 -2.58 3.67 -9.59
C LYS A 77 -1.72 4.79 -10.19
N ASP A 78 -2.03 5.26 -11.38
CA ASP A 78 -1.30 6.27 -12.16
C ASP A 78 -1.12 7.61 -11.43
N ARG A 79 -2.04 7.94 -10.50
CA ARG A 79 -2.01 9.18 -9.70
C ARG A 79 -1.59 8.97 -8.25
N LEU A 80 -1.29 7.74 -7.85
CA LEU A 80 -0.90 7.44 -6.48
C LEU A 80 0.61 7.62 -6.30
N LYS A 81 1.04 7.73 -5.04
CA LYS A 81 2.44 7.86 -4.68
C LYS A 81 3.24 6.67 -5.25
N PRO A 82 4.43 6.87 -5.84
CA PRO A 82 5.28 5.75 -6.23
C PRO A 82 5.52 4.81 -5.03
N GLY A 83 5.42 3.50 -5.23
CA GLY A 83 5.42 2.52 -4.14
C GLY A 83 5.00 1.12 -4.56
N CYS A 84 4.91 0.21 -3.60
CA CYS A 84 4.42 -1.16 -3.81
C CYS A 84 2.90 -1.22 -3.62
N TYR A 85 2.19 -1.90 -4.52
CA TYR A 85 0.74 -2.05 -4.49
C TYR A 85 0.33 -3.52 -4.64
N ALA A 86 -0.80 -3.88 -4.05
CA ALA A 86 -1.43 -5.17 -4.25
C ALA A 86 -2.04 -5.25 -5.66
N LEU A 87 -1.91 -6.41 -6.33
CA LEU A 87 -2.61 -6.66 -7.60
C LEU A 87 -4.09 -6.96 -7.38
N SER A 88 -4.42 -7.63 -6.29
CA SER A 88 -5.80 -7.92 -5.89
C SER A 88 -5.95 -7.84 -4.38
N MET A 89 -7.09 -7.34 -3.94
CA MET A 89 -7.54 -7.44 -2.56
C MET A 89 -8.40 -8.70 -2.45
N ASN A 90 -8.10 -9.56 -1.48
CA ASN A 90 -8.97 -10.68 -1.20
C ASN A 90 -10.03 -10.18 -0.21
N ASN A 91 -11.31 -10.37 -0.54
CA ASN A 91 -12.37 -10.09 0.43
C ASN A 91 -12.36 -11.17 1.50
N ASP A 92 -12.59 -10.75 2.74
CA ASP A 92 -13.08 -11.62 3.81
C ASP A 92 -14.52 -12.06 3.49
#